data_AF-A0A7D6ZUW4-F1
#
_entry.id   AF-A0A7D6ZUW4-F1
#
_cell.length_a   1.000
_cell.length_b   1.000
_cell.length_c   1.000
_cell.angle_alpha   90.00
_cell.angle_beta   90.00
_cell.angle_gamma   90.00
#
_symmetry.space_group_name_H-M   'P 1'
#
loop_
_entity.id
_entity.type
_entity.pdbx_description
1 polymer ?
#
loop_
_entity_poly.entity_id
_entity_poly.type
_entity_poly.pdbx_seq_one_letter_code
_entity_poly.pdbx_strand_id
1 'polypeptide(L)'
;MAIAFGASWLWLAVAIVWCGWSVINPVVQLPMAFAPAVAAVVVRRWVTGEGFADAGLAPRWRASWRTYLLAWWGPLLLVAASVGVAAAMGLWRPDSAASEPDSWPPLAVTVPALLVVVVVLTPVYWGEEFGWTGYLRLRLFPDRPLASVTATGLVWALWHYPLALLGYIHFGNIVAGLAIWTLSFLFQEVILAWLYLRARTIWAASLAHAGNNMVLSLLVGLLLAEQLGDTMVTVVMAVPLGVVAAWIVATGRLRPGGLPRRRRGPAEDDPFGGPDLRRPVTVRGTAAAG
;
A
#
# COMPACT_ATOMS: atom_id res chain seq x y z
N MET A 1 -14.12 5.51 0.44
CA MET A 1 -14.15 4.47 -0.62
C MET A 1 -14.91 4.95 -1.83
N ALA A 2 -16.20 5.32 -1.70
CA ALA A 2 -17.01 5.84 -2.81
C ALA A 2 -16.33 6.97 -3.61
N ILE A 3 -15.74 7.97 -2.94
CA ILE A 3 -15.03 9.07 -3.63
C ILE A 3 -13.82 8.55 -4.41
N ALA A 4 -12.94 7.77 -3.78
CA ALA A 4 -11.71 7.28 -4.41
C ALA A 4 -12.01 6.38 -5.62
N PHE A 5 -12.91 5.40 -5.46
CA PHE A 5 -13.31 4.48 -6.52
C PHE A 5 -14.09 5.21 -7.63
N GLY A 6 -15.12 5.98 -7.25
CA GLY A 6 -15.97 6.71 -8.17
C GLY A 6 -15.17 7.70 -9.01
N ALA A 7 -14.33 8.54 -8.39
CA ALA A 7 -13.53 9.51 -9.12
C ALA A 7 -12.52 8.84 -10.07
N SER A 8 -11.84 7.78 -9.60
CA SER A 8 -10.83 7.07 -10.41
C SER A 8 -11.44 6.37 -11.61
N TRP A 9 -12.49 5.58 -11.39
CA TRP A 9 -13.08 4.76 -12.43
C TRP A 9 -13.88 5.58 -13.42
N LEU A 10 -14.55 6.66 -12.96
CA LEU A 10 -15.18 7.62 -13.85
C LEU A 10 -14.14 8.31 -14.73
N TRP A 11 -13.02 8.75 -14.15
CA TRP A 11 -11.94 9.36 -14.92
C TRP A 11 -11.37 8.40 -15.96
N LEU A 12 -11.07 7.15 -15.58
CA LEU A 12 -10.61 6.13 -16.53
C LEU A 12 -11.61 5.93 -17.68
N ALA A 13 -12.91 5.82 -17.36
CA ALA A 13 -13.94 5.67 -18.37
C ALA A 13 -13.97 6.87 -19.34
N VAL A 14 -13.90 8.10 -18.83
CA VAL A 14 -13.85 9.30 -19.67
C VAL A 14 -12.59 9.33 -20.54
N ALA A 15 -11.42 9.13 -19.95
CA ALA A 15 -10.15 9.22 -20.65
C ALA A 15 -10.02 8.18 -21.77
N ILE A 16 -10.50 6.95 -21.53
CA ILE A 16 -10.35 5.85 -22.48
C ILE A 16 -11.50 5.86 -23.50
N VAL A 17 -12.75 5.95 -23.05
CA VAL A 17 -13.92 5.81 -23.93
C VAL A 17 -14.18 7.09 -24.73
N TRP A 18 -14.03 8.27 -24.12
CA TRP A 18 -14.33 9.54 -24.80
C TRP A 18 -13.10 10.18 -25.41
N CYS A 19 -11.95 10.15 -24.74
CA CYS A 19 -10.74 10.77 -25.27
C CYS A 19 -9.87 9.81 -26.09
N GLY A 20 -10.14 8.49 -26.06
CA GLY A 20 -9.36 7.49 -26.79
C GLY A 20 -7.91 7.35 -26.30
N TRP A 21 -7.63 7.80 -25.07
CA TRP A 21 -6.27 7.77 -24.53
C TRP A 21 -5.92 6.38 -23.97
N SER A 22 -4.65 6.01 -24.12
CA SER A 22 -4.14 4.76 -23.57
C SER A 22 -4.07 4.80 -22.05
N VAL A 23 -4.39 3.68 -21.39
CA VAL A 23 -4.34 3.54 -19.92
C VAL A 23 -2.93 3.71 -19.35
N ILE A 24 -1.89 3.41 -20.13
CA ILE A 24 -0.49 3.60 -19.71
C ILE A 24 -0.04 5.06 -19.79
N ASN A 25 -0.82 5.96 -20.40
CA ASN A 25 -0.48 7.37 -20.49
C ASN A 25 -0.41 7.99 -19.08
N PRO A 26 0.72 8.63 -18.70
CA PRO A 26 0.86 9.26 -17.38
C PRO A 26 -0.24 10.29 -17.07
N VAL A 27 -0.76 11.00 -18.06
CA VAL A 27 -1.87 11.96 -17.89
C VAL A 27 -3.17 11.25 -17.48
N VAL A 28 -3.35 10.00 -17.90
CA VAL A 28 -4.49 9.16 -17.49
C VAL A 28 -4.26 8.60 -16.08
N GLN A 29 -3.04 8.18 -15.77
CA GLN A 29 -2.74 7.57 -14.48
C GLN A 29 -2.70 8.58 -13.32
N LEU A 30 -2.22 9.81 -13.56
CA LEU A 30 -2.02 10.81 -12.50
C LEU A 30 -3.30 11.17 -11.72
N PRO A 31 -4.44 11.52 -12.34
CA PRO A 31 -5.66 11.82 -11.60
C PRO A 31 -6.17 10.64 -10.79
N MET A 32 -6.02 9.42 -11.33
CA MET A 32 -6.32 8.19 -10.61
C MET A 32 -5.41 8.06 -9.37
N ALA A 33 -4.10 8.19 -9.52
CA ALA A 33 -3.13 8.09 -8.41
C ALA A 33 -3.41 9.07 -7.25
N PHE A 34 -3.97 10.25 -7.52
CA PHE A 34 -4.33 11.23 -6.49
C PHE A 34 -5.75 11.11 -5.93
N ALA A 35 -6.63 10.33 -6.55
CA ALA A 35 -8.01 10.17 -6.08
C ALA A 35 -8.13 9.65 -4.63
N PRO A 36 -7.30 8.71 -4.14
CA PRO A 36 -7.32 8.29 -2.74
C PRO A 36 -6.95 9.43 -1.79
N ALA A 37 -5.97 10.26 -2.16
CA ALA A 37 -5.60 11.43 -1.38
C ALA A 37 -6.71 12.48 -1.34
N VAL A 38 -7.32 12.79 -2.49
CA VAL A 38 -8.47 13.70 -2.55
C VAL A 38 -9.61 13.19 -1.67
N ALA A 39 -9.91 11.90 -1.74
CA ALA A 39 -10.93 11.29 -0.87
C ALA A 39 -10.58 11.45 0.62
N ALA A 40 -9.33 11.22 1.01
CA ALA A 40 -8.89 11.39 2.39
C ALA A 40 -8.94 12.86 2.85
N VAL A 41 -8.50 13.81 2.02
CA VAL A 41 -8.65 15.25 2.31
C VAL A 41 -10.12 15.59 2.51
N VAL A 42 -10.97 15.13 1.59
CA VAL A 42 -12.39 15.47 1.62
C VAL A 42 -13.05 14.99 2.90
N VAL A 43 -12.83 13.71 3.22
CA VAL A 43 -13.46 13.11 4.39
C VAL A 43 -12.91 13.72 5.68
N ARG A 44 -11.57 13.86 5.81
CA ARG A 44 -10.94 14.46 7.00
C ARG A 44 -11.37 15.89 7.25
N ARG A 45 -11.52 16.70 6.21
CA ARG A 45 -11.77 18.14 6.34
C ARG A 45 -13.26 18.48 6.50
N TRP A 46 -14.13 17.82 5.75
CA TRP A 46 -15.54 18.21 5.62
C TRP A 46 -16.54 17.17 6.11
N VAL A 47 -16.15 15.90 6.30
CA VAL A 47 -17.08 14.86 6.78
C VAL A 47 -16.83 14.54 8.25
N THR A 48 -15.59 14.19 8.63
CA THR A 48 -15.25 13.81 10.01
C THR A 48 -14.70 14.97 10.83
N GLY A 49 -14.12 15.99 10.19
CA GLY A 49 -13.52 17.14 10.87
C GLY A 49 -12.32 16.80 11.76
N GLU A 50 -11.71 15.61 11.60
CA GLU A 50 -10.65 15.12 12.49
C GLU A 50 -9.25 15.68 12.19
N GLY A 51 -9.12 16.47 11.12
CA GLY A 51 -7.85 17.06 10.71
C GLY A 51 -6.86 16.03 10.16
N PHE A 52 -5.56 16.33 10.30
CA PHE A 52 -4.47 15.62 9.60
C PHE A 52 -3.35 15.11 10.53
N ALA A 53 -3.52 15.22 11.85
CA ALA A 53 -2.46 14.98 12.82
C ALA A 53 -1.96 13.51 12.86
N ASP A 54 -2.85 12.55 12.60
CA ASP A 54 -2.56 11.11 12.57
C ASP A 54 -2.06 10.63 11.19
N ALA A 55 -2.08 11.47 10.17
CA ALA A 55 -1.83 11.06 8.78
C ALA A 55 -0.34 10.87 8.43
N GLY A 56 0.58 11.04 9.40
CA GLY A 56 2.01 10.79 9.19
C GLY A 56 2.68 11.72 8.17
N LEU A 57 2.19 12.95 8.02
CA LEU A 57 2.66 13.90 6.99
C LEU A 57 4.09 14.42 7.22
N ALA A 58 4.58 14.41 8.45
CA ALA A 58 5.93 14.86 8.75
C ALA A 58 6.95 13.88 8.13
N PRO A 59 7.93 14.34 7.32
CA PRO A 59 8.88 13.43 6.69
C PRO A 59 9.81 12.67 7.66
N ARG A 60 10.18 13.25 8.82
CA ARG A 60 10.98 12.55 9.84
C ARG A 60 12.30 11.91 9.34
N TRP A 61 12.94 12.48 8.31
CA TRP A 61 14.14 11.90 7.66
C TRP A 61 15.26 11.58 8.66
N ARG A 62 15.60 12.52 9.57
CA ARG A 62 16.65 12.30 10.58
C ARG A 62 16.33 11.16 11.54
N ALA A 63 15.07 11.04 11.95
CA ALA A 63 14.63 10.03 12.93
C ALA A 63 14.50 8.63 12.31
N SER A 64 14.29 8.55 10.99
CA SER A 64 13.90 7.31 10.29
C SER A 64 14.79 6.99 9.08
N TRP A 65 16.00 7.56 8.99
CA TRP A 65 16.88 7.44 7.81
C TRP A 65 17.18 6.01 7.38
N ARG A 66 17.34 5.07 8.34
CA ARG A 66 17.54 3.64 8.04
C ARG A 66 16.33 3.03 7.33
N THR A 67 15.13 3.44 7.73
CA THR A 67 13.88 2.99 7.09
C THR A 67 13.75 3.60 5.70
N TYR A 68 14.18 4.85 5.51
CA TYR A 68 14.26 5.48 4.19
C TYR A 68 15.25 4.78 3.26
N LEU A 69 16.44 4.43 3.74
CA LEU A 69 17.39 3.66 2.94
C LEU A 69 16.83 2.29 2.56
N LEU A 70 16.16 1.61 3.49
CA LEU A 70 15.51 0.34 3.17
C LEU A 70 14.35 0.54 2.18
N ALA A 71 13.55 1.59 2.32
CA ALA A 71 12.48 1.92 1.38
C ALA A 71 13.01 2.22 -0.02
N TRP A 72 14.18 2.87 -0.11
CA TRP A 72 14.77 3.26 -1.39
C TRP A 72 15.47 2.09 -2.10
N TRP A 73 16.32 1.35 -1.37
CA TRP A 73 17.14 0.26 -1.93
C TRP A 73 16.46 -1.11 -1.89
N GLY A 74 15.46 -1.29 -1.01
CA GLY A 74 14.72 -2.54 -0.86
C GLY A 74 14.13 -3.07 -2.17
N PRO A 75 13.49 -2.23 -3.01
CA PRO A 75 12.99 -2.65 -4.32
C PRO A 75 14.07 -3.22 -5.25
N LEU A 76 15.29 -2.66 -5.24
CA LEU A 76 16.40 -3.21 -6.02
C LEU A 76 16.86 -4.58 -5.50
N LEU A 77 16.86 -4.78 -4.18
CA LEU A 77 17.12 -6.09 -3.59
C LEU A 77 16.04 -7.11 -3.98
N LEU A 78 14.78 -6.68 -4.08
CA LEU A 78 13.68 -7.51 -4.56
C LEU A 78 13.81 -7.83 -6.06
N VAL A 79 14.37 -6.94 -6.88
CA VAL A 79 14.71 -7.24 -8.30
C VAL A 79 15.70 -8.39 -8.35
N ALA A 80 16.82 -8.27 -7.64
CA ALA A 80 17.86 -9.30 -7.61
C ALA A 80 17.29 -10.65 -7.10
N ALA A 81 16.44 -10.62 -6.08
CA ALA A 81 15.78 -11.82 -5.58
C ALA A 81 14.79 -12.42 -6.60
N SER A 82 14.02 -11.61 -7.32
CA SER A 82 13.06 -12.08 -8.33
C SER A 82 13.76 -12.72 -9.53
N VAL A 83 14.84 -12.10 -10.02
CA VAL A 83 15.70 -12.68 -11.07
C VAL A 83 16.36 -13.97 -10.58
N GLY A 84 16.82 -13.99 -9.32
CA GLY A 84 17.36 -15.19 -8.69
C GLY A 84 16.35 -16.33 -8.60
N VAL A 85 15.08 -16.05 -8.29
CA VAL A 85 13.98 -17.03 -8.32
C VAL A 85 13.77 -17.56 -9.74
N ALA A 86 13.68 -16.68 -10.73
CA ALA A 86 13.54 -17.10 -12.13
C ALA A 86 14.71 -17.99 -12.58
N ALA A 87 15.95 -17.63 -12.21
CA ALA A 87 17.14 -18.43 -12.50
C ALA A 87 17.11 -19.81 -11.81
N ALA A 88 16.75 -19.84 -10.52
CA ALA A 88 16.66 -21.08 -9.74
C ALA A 88 15.57 -22.03 -10.26
N MET A 89 14.49 -21.47 -10.82
CA MET A 89 13.43 -22.24 -11.48
C MET A 89 13.80 -22.68 -12.92
N GLY A 90 14.97 -22.30 -13.41
CA GLY A 90 15.39 -22.58 -14.79
C GLY A 90 14.63 -21.78 -15.85
N LEU A 91 13.91 -20.73 -15.44
CA LEU A 91 13.09 -19.87 -16.31
C LEU A 91 13.92 -18.78 -17.00
N TRP A 92 15.09 -18.44 -16.44
CA TRP A 92 15.97 -17.42 -16.99
C TRP A 92 17.44 -17.83 -16.82
N ARG A 93 18.31 -17.46 -17.76
CA ARG A 93 19.76 -17.66 -17.66
C ARG A 93 20.50 -16.35 -17.98
N PRO A 94 21.64 -16.07 -17.34
CA PRO A 94 22.45 -14.88 -17.67
C PRO A 94 22.86 -14.84 -19.15
N ASP A 95 23.13 -16.02 -19.74
CA ASP A 95 23.55 -16.16 -21.14
C ASP A 95 22.37 -16.39 -22.10
N SER A 96 21.15 -16.64 -21.58
CA SER A 96 19.98 -16.59 -22.45
C SER A 96 19.82 -15.14 -22.84
N ALA A 97 19.83 -14.85 -24.14
CA ALA A 97 19.77 -13.51 -24.70
C ALA A 97 18.49 -12.75 -24.29
N ALA A 98 18.37 -12.37 -23.03
CA ALA A 98 17.78 -11.10 -22.65
C ALA A 98 18.83 -10.05 -23.04
N SER A 99 19.04 -9.88 -24.35
CA SER A 99 19.58 -8.63 -24.85
C SER A 99 18.70 -7.56 -24.20
N GLU A 100 19.31 -6.62 -23.47
CA GLU A 100 18.62 -5.39 -23.11
C GLU A 100 17.86 -4.96 -24.37
N PRO A 101 16.54 -4.73 -24.31
CA PRO A 101 15.84 -4.39 -25.52
C PRO A 101 16.55 -3.19 -26.15
N ASP A 102 16.83 -3.23 -27.45
CA ASP A 102 17.64 -2.21 -28.15
C ASP A 102 17.16 -0.76 -27.91
N SER A 103 15.93 -0.60 -27.43
CA SER A 103 15.28 0.66 -27.06
C SER A 103 15.62 1.20 -25.67
N TRP A 104 16.29 0.43 -24.81
CA TRP A 104 16.64 0.83 -23.44
C TRP A 104 18.14 1.07 -23.27
N PRO A 105 18.54 2.11 -22.49
CA PRO A 105 19.93 2.27 -22.11
C PRO A 105 20.44 1.07 -21.28
N PRO A 106 21.77 0.86 -21.24
CA PRO A 106 22.34 -0.21 -20.43
C PRO A 106 21.91 -0.19 -18.97
N LEU A 107 21.82 -1.35 -18.33
CA LEU A 107 21.42 -1.47 -16.92
C LEU A 107 22.30 -0.63 -16.00
N ALA A 108 23.59 -0.47 -16.34
CA ALA A 108 24.53 0.40 -15.63
C ALA A 108 24.12 1.88 -15.62
N VAL A 109 23.32 2.32 -16.59
CA VAL A 109 22.73 3.67 -16.69
C VAL A 109 21.29 3.67 -16.18
N THR A 110 20.50 2.67 -16.57
CA THR A 110 19.07 2.56 -16.24
C THR A 110 18.85 2.41 -14.74
N VAL A 111 19.61 1.56 -14.04
CA VAL A 111 19.42 1.36 -12.59
C VAL A 111 19.67 2.63 -11.77
N PRO A 112 20.82 3.35 -11.92
CA PRO A 112 21.01 4.63 -11.23
C PRO A 112 19.94 5.67 -11.59
N ALA A 113 19.54 5.76 -12.86
CA ALA A 113 18.50 6.69 -13.30
C ALA A 113 17.17 6.41 -12.59
N LEU A 114 16.75 5.14 -12.51
CA LEU A 114 15.52 4.76 -11.81
C LEU A 114 15.60 5.03 -10.31
N LEU A 115 16.75 4.84 -9.66
CA LEU A 115 16.93 5.21 -8.26
C LEU A 115 16.74 6.71 -8.02
N VAL A 116 17.15 7.57 -8.95
CA VAL A 116 16.87 9.01 -8.90
C VAL A 116 15.38 9.29 -9.15
N VAL A 117 14.80 8.67 -10.18
CA VAL A 117 13.38 8.81 -10.53
C VAL A 117 12.47 8.45 -9.36
N VAL A 118 12.79 7.41 -8.60
CA VAL A 118 12.04 7.01 -7.39
C VAL A 118 11.93 8.15 -6.38
N VAL A 119 13.01 8.91 -6.15
CA VAL A 119 12.98 10.06 -5.24
C VAL A 119 12.11 11.17 -5.82
N VAL A 120 12.25 11.46 -7.11
CA VAL A 120 11.48 12.51 -7.81
C VAL A 120 9.98 12.19 -7.82
N LEU A 121 9.61 10.93 -8.03
CA LEU A 121 8.21 10.49 -8.12
C LEU A 121 7.57 10.14 -6.79
N THR A 122 8.32 10.13 -5.68
CA THR A 122 7.77 9.88 -4.34
C THR A 122 6.50 10.73 -4.02
N PRO A 123 6.41 12.03 -4.39
CA PRO A 123 5.19 12.81 -4.20
C PRO A 123 3.98 12.36 -5.04
N VAL A 124 4.19 11.65 -6.14
CA VAL A 124 3.09 11.06 -6.93
C VAL A 124 2.50 9.87 -6.17
N TYR A 125 3.36 8.96 -5.70
CA TYR A 125 2.95 7.80 -4.90
C TYR A 125 2.42 8.18 -3.51
N TRP A 126 2.74 9.37 -3.03
CA TRP A 126 2.08 9.96 -1.86
C TRP A 126 0.56 10.09 -2.05
N GLY A 127 0.06 10.30 -3.28
CA GLY A 127 -1.37 10.38 -3.55
C GLY A 127 -2.13 9.14 -3.09
N GLU A 128 -1.57 7.96 -3.37
CA GLU A 128 -2.14 6.69 -2.92
C GLU A 128 -1.86 6.45 -1.43
N GLU A 129 -0.61 6.62 -1.00
CA GLU A 129 -0.23 6.34 0.39
C GLU A 129 -0.92 7.25 1.40
N PHE A 130 -1.19 8.51 1.07
CA PHE A 130 -1.94 9.39 1.96
C PHE A 130 -3.38 8.88 2.15
N GLY A 131 -4.01 8.38 1.08
CA GLY A 131 -5.37 7.83 1.12
C GLY A 131 -5.47 6.45 1.77
N TRP A 132 -4.65 5.50 1.32
CA TRP A 132 -4.71 4.11 1.76
C TRP A 132 -4.00 3.92 3.11
N THR A 133 -2.73 4.30 3.17
CA THR A 133 -1.86 4.13 4.33
C THR A 133 -2.16 5.15 5.43
N GLY A 134 -2.26 6.44 5.06
CA GLY A 134 -2.39 7.57 5.98
C GLY A 134 -3.83 7.86 6.42
N TYR A 135 -4.82 7.18 5.85
CA TYR A 135 -6.23 7.39 6.20
C TYR A 135 -7.01 6.08 6.36
N LEU A 136 -7.20 5.29 5.29
CA LEU A 136 -8.07 4.11 5.30
C LEU A 136 -7.59 3.06 6.31
N ARG A 137 -6.32 2.67 6.24
CA ARG A 137 -5.75 1.61 7.08
C ARG A 137 -5.85 1.92 8.57
N LEU A 138 -5.66 3.18 8.95
CA LEU A 138 -5.78 3.61 10.34
C LEU A 138 -7.20 3.42 10.93
N ARG A 139 -8.22 3.32 10.06
CA ARG A 139 -9.65 3.24 10.43
C ARG A 139 -10.23 1.85 10.21
N LEU A 140 -9.68 1.05 9.30
CA LEU A 140 -10.09 -0.35 9.13
C LEU A 140 -9.48 -1.23 10.22
N PHE A 141 -10.34 -1.90 10.98
CA PHE A 141 -9.95 -2.85 12.03
C PHE A 141 -8.80 -2.34 12.94
N PRO A 142 -8.97 -1.19 13.62
CA PRO A 142 -7.88 -0.48 14.30
C PRO A 142 -7.16 -1.34 15.36
N ASP A 143 -7.87 -2.28 15.99
CA ASP A 143 -7.32 -3.18 17.01
C ASP A 143 -6.76 -4.50 16.45
N ARG A 144 -6.85 -4.72 15.13
CA ARG A 144 -6.43 -5.97 14.46
C ARG A 144 -5.52 -5.64 13.27
N PRO A 145 -4.22 -5.35 13.49
CA PRO A 145 -3.30 -4.86 12.46
C PRO A 145 -3.25 -5.73 11.21
N LEU A 146 -3.23 -7.06 11.34
CA LEU A 146 -3.22 -7.95 10.18
C LEU A 146 -4.52 -7.83 9.37
N ALA A 147 -5.68 -7.81 10.02
CA ALA A 147 -6.97 -7.63 9.33
C ALA A 147 -7.06 -6.26 8.66
N SER A 148 -6.55 -5.21 9.30
CA SER A 148 -6.46 -3.86 8.76
C SER A 148 -5.64 -3.79 7.47
N VAL A 149 -4.43 -4.37 7.50
CA VAL A 149 -3.49 -4.45 6.36
C VAL A 149 -4.10 -5.31 5.25
N THR A 150 -4.63 -6.50 5.55
CA THR A 150 -5.27 -7.35 4.55
C THR A 150 -6.46 -6.67 3.88
N ALA A 151 -7.35 -6.02 4.65
CA ALA A 151 -8.52 -5.34 4.09
C ALA A 151 -8.11 -4.15 3.21
N THR A 152 -7.12 -3.37 3.63
CA THR A 152 -6.58 -2.25 2.85
C THR A 152 -5.97 -2.75 1.53
N GLY A 153 -5.20 -3.85 1.57
CA GLY A 153 -4.59 -4.44 0.38
C GLY A 153 -5.61 -5.02 -0.60
N LEU A 154 -6.70 -5.62 -0.11
CA LEU A 154 -7.81 -6.07 -0.97
C LEU A 154 -8.51 -4.89 -1.64
N VAL A 155 -8.79 -3.82 -0.88
CA VAL A 155 -9.35 -2.58 -1.44
C VAL A 155 -8.43 -2.00 -2.51
N TRP A 156 -7.13 -1.96 -2.23
CA TRP A 156 -6.13 -1.43 -3.14
C TRP A 156 -6.02 -2.26 -4.43
N ALA A 157 -6.04 -3.60 -4.34
CA ALA A 157 -6.07 -4.49 -5.48
C ALA A 157 -7.35 -4.30 -6.33
N LEU A 158 -8.52 -4.31 -5.69
CA LEU A 158 -9.80 -4.11 -6.39
C LEU A 158 -9.87 -2.77 -7.10
N TRP A 159 -9.31 -1.72 -6.51
CA TRP A 159 -9.24 -0.39 -7.11
C TRP A 159 -8.42 -0.39 -8.41
N HIS A 160 -7.41 -1.26 -8.52
CA HIS A 160 -6.54 -1.42 -9.69
C HIS A 160 -7.12 -2.30 -10.80
N TYR A 161 -8.12 -3.13 -10.53
CA TYR A 161 -8.62 -4.11 -11.52
C TYR A 161 -9.00 -3.50 -12.88
N PRO A 162 -9.62 -2.31 -12.97
CA PRO A 162 -9.87 -1.69 -14.27
C PRO A 162 -8.61 -1.52 -15.11
N LEU A 163 -7.46 -1.20 -14.51
CA LEU A 163 -6.20 -1.06 -15.25
C LEU A 163 -5.83 -2.37 -15.96
N ALA A 164 -5.88 -3.51 -15.25
CA ALA A 164 -5.61 -4.82 -15.85
C ALA A 164 -6.63 -5.18 -16.93
N LEU A 165 -7.90 -4.84 -16.74
CA LEU A 165 -8.94 -5.09 -17.73
C LEU A 165 -8.86 -4.18 -18.96
N LEU A 166 -8.17 -3.04 -18.85
CA LEU A 166 -8.05 -2.01 -19.88
C LEU A 166 -6.68 -2.01 -20.58
N GLY A 167 -5.86 -3.05 -20.39
CA GLY A 167 -4.61 -3.25 -21.12
C GLY A 167 -3.37 -2.63 -20.46
N TYR A 168 -3.40 -2.34 -19.16
CA TYR A 168 -2.20 -1.94 -18.43
C TYR A 168 -1.22 -3.10 -18.26
N ILE A 169 -1.75 -4.32 -18.12
CA ILE A 169 -1.01 -5.57 -17.96
C ILE A 169 -1.80 -6.69 -18.68
N HIS A 170 -1.10 -7.62 -19.32
CA HIS A 170 -1.70 -8.61 -20.21
C HIS A 170 -1.58 -10.03 -19.64
N PHE A 171 -2.61 -10.47 -18.93
CA PHE A 171 -2.67 -11.81 -18.40
C PHE A 171 -3.28 -12.79 -19.40
N GLY A 172 -2.55 -13.86 -19.77
CA GLY A 172 -3.07 -14.90 -20.66
C GLY A 172 -4.32 -15.59 -20.12
N ASN A 173 -4.39 -15.79 -18.80
CA ASN A 173 -5.63 -16.14 -18.10
C ASN A 173 -5.95 -15.02 -17.09
N ILE A 174 -7.01 -14.25 -17.36
CA ILE A 174 -7.36 -13.08 -16.56
C ILE A 174 -7.66 -13.41 -15.10
N VAL A 175 -8.29 -14.56 -14.82
CA VAL A 175 -8.66 -14.96 -13.45
C VAL A 175 -7.40 -15.30 -12.66
N ALA A 176 -6.51 -16.12 -13.23
CA ALA A 176 -5.23 -16.46 -12.60
C ALA A 176 -4.34 -15.23 -12.43
N GLY A 177 -4.29 -14.36 -13.43
CA GLY A 177 -3.56 -13.10 -13.40
C GLY A 177 -4.04 -12.15 -12.30
N LEU A 178 -5.35 -11.91 -12.21
CA LEU A 178 -5.92 -11.10 -11.13
C LEU A 178 -5.69 -11.71 -9.76
N ALA A 179 -5.74 -13.04 -9.63
CA ALA A 179 -5.48 -13.72 -8.37
C ALA A 179 -4.03 -13.52 -7.89
N ILE A 180 -3.04 -13.74 -8.75
CA ILE A 180 -1.63 -13.54 -8.38
C ILE A 180 -1.29 -12.06 -8.18
N TRP A 181 -1.89 -11.16 -8.97
CA TRP A 181 -1.70 -9.73 -8.80
C TRP A 181 -2.29 -9.24 -7.47
N THR A 182 -3.49 -9.72 -7.11
CA THR A 182 -4.08 -9.44 -5.79
C THR A 182 -3.19 -9.94 -4.65
N LEU A 183 -2.61 -11.13 -4.81
CA LEU A 183 -1.68 -11.67 -3.81
C LEU A 183 -0.42 -10.77 -3.68
N SER A 184 0.11 -10.25 -4.78
CA SER A 184 1.24 -9.33 -4.75
C SER A 184 0.88 -7.99 -4.08
N PHE A 185 -0.33 -7.45 -4.31
CA PHE A 185 -0.85 -6.28 -3.59
C PHE A 185 -0.91 -6.52 -2.08
N LEU A 186 -1.36 -7.69 -1.63
CA LEU A 186 -1.39 -8.04 -0.21
C LEU A 186 0.01 -8.08 0.41
N PHE A 187 0.99 -8.65 -0.29
CA PHE A 187 2.38 -8.68 0.20
C PHE A 187 3.00 -7.30 0.26
N GLN A 188 2.79 -6.48 -0.76
CA GLN A 188 3.25 -5.10 -0.78
C GLN A 188 2.63 -4.30 0.36
N GLU A 189 1.33 -4.43 0.58
CA GLU A 189 0.63 -3.72 1.65
C GLU A 189 1.17 -4.07 3.04
N VAL A 190 1.54 -5.33 3.29
CA VAL A 190 2.24 -5.74 4.53
C VAL A 190 3.58 -5.01 4.69
N ILE A 191 4.38 -4.93 3.61
CA ILE A 191 5.70 -4.30 3.62
C ILE A 191 5.58 -2.78 3.82
N LEU A 192 4.67 -2.13 3.09
CA LEU A 192 4.40 -0.70 3.19
C LEU A 192 3.87 -0.34 4.59
N ALA A 193 2.96 -1.14 5.14
CA ALA A 193 2.48 -0.97 6.51
C ALA A 193 3.62 -1.07 7.54
N TRP A 194 4.51 -2.04 7.38
CA TRP A 194 5.66 -2.17 8.27
C TRP A 194 6.64 -1.00 8.18
N LEU A 195 6.94 -0.51 6.96
CA LEU A 195 7.77 0.67 6.75
C LEU A 195 7.13 1.91 7.38
N TYR A 196 5.83 2.11 7.18
CA TYR A 196 5.05 3.19 7.80
C TYR A 196 5.11 3.12 9.32
N LEU A 197 4.87 1.95 9.93
CA LEU A 197 4.88 1.77 11.39
C LEU A 197 6.25 2.07 11.99
N ARG A 198 7.33 1.68 11.31
CA ARG A 198 8.69 1.97 11.77
C ARG A 198 9.10 3.42 11.60
N ALA A 199 8.75 4.02 10.46
CA ALA A 199 9.15 5.40 10.16
C ALA A 199 8.23 6.44 10.82
N ARG A 200 6.99 6.05 11.12
CA ARG A 200 5.87 6.91 11.55
C ARG A 200 5.65 8.09 10.61
N THR A 201 5.83 7.83 9.32
CA THR A 201 5.67 8.79 8.22
C THR A 201 5.23 8.05 6.98
N ILE A 202 4.33 8.65 6.20
CA ILE A 202 3.86 8.08 4.94
C ILE A 202 4.91 8.17 3.85
N TRP A 203 5.82 9.14 3.94
CA TRP A 203 6.85 9.39 2.93
C TRP A 203 7.82 8.20 2.74
N ALA A 204 8.10 7.43 3.80
CA ALA A 204 8.90 6.22 3.67
C ALA A 204 8.14 5.11 2.91
N ALA A 205 6.83 4.99 3.14
CA ALA A 205 5.99 4.07 2.37
C ALA A 205 5.86 4.55 0.92
N SER A 206 5.67 5.85 0.67
CA SER A 206 5.58 6.43 -0.68
C SER A 206 6.87 6.22 -1.48
N LEU A 207 8.04 6.33 -0.84
CA LEU A 207 9.32 6.06 -1.48
C LEU A 207 9.47 4.57 -1.86
N ALA A 208 9.07 3.66 -0.97
CA ALA A 208 9.07 2.23 -1.26
C ALA A 208 8.05 1.85 -2.34
N HIS A 209 6.88 2.48 -2.34
CA HIS A 209 5.85 2.29 -3.35
C HIS A 209 6.33 2.80 -4.72
N ALA A 210 6.97 3.97 -4.76
CA ALA A 210 7.63 4.47 -5.96
C ALA A 210 8.70 3.49 -6.48
N GLY A 211 9.55 2.98 -5.60
CA GLY A 211 10.56 1.99 -5.96
C GLY A 211 9.96 0.65 -6.39
N ASN A 212 8.84 0.21 -5.82
CA ASN A 212 8.15 -1.00 -6.27
C ASN A 212 7.72 -0.87 -7.73
N ASN A 213 7.18 0.28 -8.13
CA ASN A 213 6.72 0.48 -9.51
C ASN A 213 7.89 0.75 -10.47
N MET A 214 8.75 1.71 -10.12
CA MET A 214 9.78 2.23 -11.03
C MET A 214 11.04 1.37 -11.05
N VAL A 215 11.30 0.57 -10.01
CA VAL A 215 12.49 -0.29 -9.93
C VAL A 215 12.07 -1.75 -9.99
N LEU A 216 11.24 -2.23 -9.06
CA LEU A 216 10.89 -3.65 -9.01
C LEU A 216 10.11 -4.12 -10.25
N SER A 217 8.90 -3.58 -10.47
CA SER A 217 8.05 -3.97 -11.58
C SER A 217 8.69 -3.66 -12.93
N LEU A 218 9.25 -2.46 -13.10
CA LEU A 218 9.84 -2.05 -14.38
C LEU A 218 11.07 -2.89 -14.74
N LEU A 219 12.03 -3.09 -13.83
CA LEU A 219 13.25 -3.85 -14.15
C LEU A 219 12.97 -5.34 -14.30
N VAL A 220 12.14 -5.94 -13.44
CA VAL A 220 11.81 -7.36 -13.61
C VAL A 220 11.02 -7.57 -14.91
N GLY A 221 10.11 -6.66 -15.25
CA GLY A 221 9.42 -6.65 -16.54
C GLY A 221 10.39 -6.54 -17.71
N LEU A 222 11.30 -5.56 -17.66
CA LEU A 222 12.34 -5.36 -18.68
C LEU A 222 13.19 -6.62 -18.91
N LEU A 223 13.55 -7.32 -17.84
CA LEU A 223 14.46 -8.46 -17.90
C LEU A 223 13.76 -9.77 -18.28
N LEU A 224 12.49 -9.95 -17.90
CA LEU A 224 11.84 -11.25 -17.91
C LEU A 224 10.50 -11.30 -18.68
N ALA A 225 9.82 -10.18 -18.93
CA ALA A 225 8.45 -10.20 -19.47
C ALA A 225 8.36 -10.75 -20.89
N GLU A 226 9.34 -10.45 -21.75
CA GLU A 226 9.37 -10.97 -23.12
C GLU A 226 9.42 -12.51 -23.15
N GLN A 227 10.15 -13.10 -22.21
CA GLN A 227 10.37 -14.55 -22.14
C GLN A 227 9.27 -15.27 -21.36
N LEU A 228 8.79 -14.66 -20.27
CA LEU A 228 7.92 -15.34 -19.30
C LEU A 228 6.45 -14.90 -19.39
N GLY A 229 6.17 -13.74 -19.98
CA GLY A 229 4.88 -13.08 -19.95
C GLY A 229 4.50 -12.53 -18.57
N ASP A 230 3.55 -11.59 -18.56
CA ASP A 230 3.21 -10.79 -17.37
C ASP A 230 2.72 -11.62 -16.18
N THR A 231 2.02 -12.73 -16.45
CA THR A 231 1.52 -13.61 -15.38
C THR A 231 2.67 -14.24 -14.60
N MET A 232 3.66 -14.80 -15.31
CA MET A 232 4.80 -15.46 -14.67
C MET A 232 5.76 -14.44 -14.05
N VAL A 233 5.95 -13.27 -14.69
CA VAL A 233 6.66 -12.14 -14.07
C VAL A 233 6.04 -11.77 -12.71
N THR A 234 4.71 -11.69 -12.66
CA THR A 234 4.00 -11.40 -11.40
C THR A 234 4.22 -12.51 -10.37
N VAL A 235 4.25 -13.78 -10.77
CA VAL A 235 4.57 -14.92 -9.88
C VAL A 235 5.98 -14.79 -9.30
N VAL A 236 7.00 -14.62 -10.15
CA VAL A 236 8.40 -14.58 -9.68
C VAL A 236 8.67 -13.37 -8.78
N MET A 237 8.00 -12.24 -9.02
CA MET A 237 8.04 -11.07 -8.12
C MET A 237 7.32 -11.32 -6.79
N ALA A 238 6.18 -12.03 -6.83
CA ALA A 238 5.38 -12.31 -5.64
C ALA A 238 6.11 -13.22 -4.65
N VAL A 239 7.03 -14.07 -5.09
CA VAL A 239 7.81 -14.97 -4.22
C VAL A 239 8.65 -14.22 -3.18
N PRO A 240 9.62 -13.34 -3.53
CA PRO A 240 10.40 -12.62 -2.54
C PRO A 240 9.57 -11.63 -1.73
N LEU A 241 8.55 -10.99 -2.35
CA LEU A 241 7.59 -10.16 -1.63
C LEU A 241 6.86 -10.97 -0.54
N GLY A 242 6.41 -12.17 -0.88
CA GLY A 242 5.73 -13.09 0.02
C GLY A 242 6.63 -13.56 1.16
N VAL A 243 7.91 -13.85 0.89
CA VAL A 243 8.90 -14.21 1.92
C VAL A 243 9.07 -13.06 2.91
N VAL A 244 9.26 -11.83 2.43
CA VAL A 244 9.42 -10.65 3.31
C VAL A 244 8.13 -10.38 4.10
N ALA A 245 6.97 -10.42 3.44
CA ALA A 245 5.68 -10.23 4.09
C ALA A 245 5.41 -11.29 5.17
N ALA A 246 5.65 -12.57 4.86
CA ALA A 246 5.52 -13.67 5.80
C ALA A 246 6.45 -13.50 7.01
N TRP A 247 7.70 -13.09 6.79
CA TRP A 247 8.64 -12.78 7.87
C TRP A 247 8.16 -11.62 8.76
N ILE A 248 7.65 -10.53 8.17
CA ILE A 248 7.08 -9.40 8.91
C ILE A 248 5.92 -9.86 9.80
N VAL A 249 5.01 -10.66 9.26
CA VAL A 249 3.83 -11.17 9.97
C VAL A 249 4.25 -12.14 11.08
N ALA A 250 5.09 -13.14 10.75
CA ALA A 250 5.54 -14.17 11.68
C ALA A 250 6.33 -13.60 12.85
N THR A 251 7.09 -12.52 12.64
CA THR A 251 7.86 -11.85 13.70
C THR A 251 7.06 -10.78 14.45
N GLY A 252 5.76 -10.64 14.18
CA GLY A 252 4.87 -9.72 14.90
C GLY A 252 5.15 -8.23 14.63
N ARG A 253 5.87 -7.90 13.55
CA ARG A 253 6.34 -6.54 13.24
C ARG A 253 5.24 -5.56 12.80
N LEU A 254 4.00 -6.04 12.64
CA LEU A 254 2.82 -5.21 12.39
C LEU A 254 2.17 -4.68 13.68
N ARG A 255 2.58 -5.16 14.86
CA ARG A 255 2.04 -4.65 16.13
C ARG A 255 2.61 -3.27 16.41
N PRO A 256 1.78 -2.23 16.65
CA PRO A 256 2.29 -0.91 17.01
C PRO A 256 3.08 -1.00 18.31
N GLY A 257 4.40 -0.84 18.23
CA GLY A 257 5.24 -0.65 19.42
C GLY A 257 4.89 0.67 20.07
N GLY A 258 4.14 0.64 21.18
CA GLY A 258 3.99 1.78 22.09
C GLY A 258 3.24 2.99 21.55
N LEU A 259 2.19 2.83 20.75
CA LEU A 259 1.21 3.92 20.64
C LEU A 259 0.50 4.04 22.00
N PRO A 260 0.48 5.21 22.65
CA PRO A 260 -0.34 5.41 23.84
C PRO A 260 -1.75 5.02 23.45
N ARG A 261 -2.31 4.01 24.13
CA ARG A 261 -3.77 3.85 24.16
C ARG A 261 -4.30 5.24 24.45
N ARG A 262 -5.17 5.79 23.58
CA ARG A 262 -6.01 6.91 24.01
C ARG A 262 -6.61 6.45 25.33
N ARG A 263 -6.16 7.02 26.45
CA ARG A 263 -6.93 6.95 27.68
C ARG A 263 -8.28 7.49 27.24
N ARG A 264 -9.32 6.67 27.31
CA ARG A 264 -10.66 7.23 27.45
C ARG A 264 -10.51 8.22 28.58
N GLY A 265 -10.74 9.50 28.30
CA GLY A 265 -10.84 10.48 29.38
C GLY A 265 -11.86 9.96 30.38
N PRO A 266 -11.74 10.31 31.67
CA PRO A 266 -12.84 10.06 32.60
C PRO A 266 -14.10 10.59 31.93
N ALA A 267 -15.19 9.82 31.97
CA ALA A 267 -16.48 10.27 31.47
C ALA A 267 -16.69 11.68 32.04
N GLU A 268 -16.78 12.68 31.17
CA GLU A 268 -17.30 13.97 31.59
C GLU A 268 -18.68 13.66 32.14
N ASP A 269 -18.86 13.99 33.42
CA ASP A 269 -20.15 13.96 34.08
C ASP A 269 -21.14 14.71 33.18
N ASP A 270 -22.06 13.93 32.60
CA ASP A 270 -23.19 14.44 31.85
C ASP A 270 -23.97 15.39 32.79
N PRO A 271 -24.02 16.71 32.49
CA PRO A 271 -24.76 17.65 33.33
C PRO A 271 -26.28 17.43 33.24
N PHE A 272 -26.73 16.49 32.40
CA PHE A 272 -28.11 16.10 32.21
C PHE A 272 -28.35 14.60 32.50
N GLY A 273 -27.57 14.02 33.42
CA GLY A 273 -27.72 12.64 33.87
C GLY A 273 -29.14 12.29 34.34
N GLY A 274 -29.94 11.74 33.44
CA GLY A 274 -31.21 11.08 33.77
C GLY A 274 -30.96 9.85 34.66
N PRO A 275 -31.91 9.46 35.52
CA PRO A 275 -31.69 8.39 36.48
C PRO A 275 -31.36 7.07 35.79
N ASP A 276 -30.21 6.50 36.19
CA ASP A 276 -29.72 5.19 35.75
C ASP A 276 -30.63 4.08 36.30
N LEU A 277 -31.54 3.58 35.45
CA LEU A 277 -32.54 2.55 35.78
C LEU A 277 -31.94 1.14 36.00
N ARG A 278 -30.62 1.00 36.22
CA ARG A 278 -29.94 -0.30 36.36
C ARG A 278 -29.28 -0.56 37.71
N ARG A 279 -29.67 0.15 38.78
CA ARG A 279 -29.25 -0.22 40.14
C ARG A 279 -30.37 -0.94 40.89
N PRO A 280 -30.17 -2.18 41.37
CA PRO A 280 -31.10 -2.81 42.29
C PRO A 280 -31.06 -2.08 43.63
N VAL A 281 -32.23 -1.72 44.15
CA VAL A 281 -32.40 -1.13 45.48
C VAL A 281 -32.09 -2.20 46.53
N THR A 282 -30.95 -2.09 47.21
CA THR A 282 -30.67 -2.89 48.41
C THR A 282 -31.44 -2.30 49.59
N VAL A 283 -32.48 -3.00 50.02
CA VAL A 283 -33.17 -2.76 51.29
C VAL A 283 -32.25 -3.16 52.44
N ARG A 284 -31.81 -2.19 53.26
CA ARG A 284 -31.13 -2.47 54.53
C ARG A 284 -32.17 -2.94 55.55
N GLY A 285 -32.12 -4.22 55.92
CA GLY A 285 -32.81 -4.75 57.08
C GLY A 285 -32.11 -4.31 58.36
N THR A 286 -32.82 -3.60 59.23
CA THR A 286 -32.46 -3.42 60.64
C THR A 286 -33.01 -4.59 61.44
N ALA A 287 -32.14 -5.37 62.08
CA ALA A 287 -32.53 -6.25 63.18
C ALA A 287 -31.56 -6.04 64.34
N ALA A 288 -32.15 -5.67 65.47
CA ALA A 288 -31.52 -5.29 66.72
C ALA A 288 -31.17 -6.51 67.57
N ALA A 289 -30.39 -6.22 68.62
CA ALA A 289 -29.90 -7.15 69.64
C ALA A 289 -30.98 -7.98 70.36
N GLY A 290 -30.57 -9.17 70.77
CA GLY A 290 -31.27 -10.12 71.63
C GLY A 290 -30.42 -11.37 71.79
#